data_AF-A0A3S0FB43-F1
#
_entry.id   AF-A0A3S0FB43-F1
#
_cell.length_a   1.000
_cell.length_b   1.000
_cell.length_c   1.000
_cell.angle_alpha   90.00
_cell.angle_beta   90.00
_cell.angle_gamma   90.00
#
_symmetry.space_group_name_H-M   'P 1'
#
loop_
_entity.id
_entity.type
_entity.pdbx_description
1 polymer ?
#
loop_
_entity_poly.entity_id
_entity_poly.type
_entity_poly.pdbx_seq_one_letter_code
_entity_poly.pdbx_strand_id
1 'polypeptide(L)'
;MSTATPFASVKLPAALVDKARDAAQPMRRSVASQIEYWATLGRALEQAGLSTQDSQALIAREESAANAVEVNVQPTLSPELDALHGHVLALAQSGALAERAKVAVAENRAKAAPRARGRNAA
;
A
#
# COMPACT_ATOMS: atom_id res chain seq x y z
N MET A 1 -43.24 -11.16 24.14
CA MET A 1 -43.15 -10.92 22.69
C MET A 1 -42.37 -9.63 22.50
N SER A 2 -41.14 -9.71 21.99
CA SER A 2 -40.28 -8.54 21.83
C SER A 2 -40.72 -7.76 20.60
N THR A 3 -41.28 -6.57 20.81
CA THR A 3 -41.64 -5.62 19.76
C THR A 3 -40.35 -5.08 19.13
N ALA A 4 -39.91 -5.69 18.02
CA ALA A 4 -38.74 -5.22 17.27
C ALA A 4 -39.06 -3.84 16.69
N THR A 5 -38.32 -2.83 17.14
CA THR A 5 -38.42 -1.47 16.60
C THR A 5 -37.82 -1.48 15.19
N PRO A 6 -38.54 -1.04 14.15
CA PRO A 6 -38.07 -1.14 12.77
C PRO A 6 -36.90 -0.18 12.44
N PHE A 7 -36.60 0.77 13.31
CA PHE A 7 -35.58 1.78 13.09
C PHE A 7 -34.65 1.89 14.30
N ALA A 8 -33.35 1.98 14.03
CA ALA A 8 -32.32 2.30 14.99
C ALA A 8 -31.55 3.54 14.51
N SER A 9 -31.30 4.49 15.40
CA SER A 9 -30.51 5.68 15.08
C SER A 9 -29.04 5.43 15.40
N VAL A 10 -28.16 5.60 14.40
CA VAL A 10 -26.71 5.42 14.54
C VAL A 10 -26.01 6.75 14.25
N LYS A 11 -25.01 7.10 15.05
CA LYS A 11 -24.16 8.26 14.78
C LYS A 11 -23.14 7.90 13.71
N LEU A 12 -23.15 8.62 12.61
CA LEU A 12 -22.22 8.43 11.50
C LEU A 12 -21.34 9.68 11.31
N PRO A 13 -20.08 9.53 10.87
CA PRO A 13 -19.26 10.66 10.48
C PRO A 13 -19.91 11.49 9.36
N ALA A 14 -19.82 12.82 9.44
CA ALA A 14 -20.42 13.71 8.45
C ALA A 14 -19.92 13.42 7.02
N ALA A 15 -18.61 13.20 6.86
CA ALA A 15 -18.02 12.88 5.56
C ALA A 15 -18.62 11.61 4.90
N LEU A 16 -19.02 10.61 5.70
CA LEU A 16 -19.68 9.41 5.17
C LEU A 16 -21.11 9.74 4.71
N VAL A 17 -21.82 10.55 5.49
CA VAL A 17 -23.18 11.00 5.15
C VAL A 17 -23.18 11.82 3.86
N ASP A 18 -22.17 12.67 3.66
CA ASP A 18 -22.02 13.47 2.44
C ASP A 18 -21.73 12.58 1.22
N LYS A 19 -20.78 11.63 1.32
CA LYS A 19 -20.55 10.62 0.26
C LYS A 19 -21.82 9.86 -0.11
N ALA A 20 -22.59 9.45 0.90
CA ALA A 20 -23.85 8.75 0.68
C ALA A 20 -24.91 9.65 0.02
N ARG A 21 -24.96 10.93 0.38
CA ARG A 21 -25.85 11.93 -0.25
C ARG A 21 -25.52 12.12 -1.72
N ASP A 22 -24.24 12.31 -2.04
CA ASP A 22 -23.78 12.54 -3.41
C ASP A 22 -24.07 11.32 -4.30
N ALA A 23 -23.83 10.10 -3.78
CA ALA A 23 -24.14 8.87 -4.49
C ALA A 23 -25.66 8.62 -4.64
N ALA A 24 -26.47 9.09 -3.68
CA ALA A 24 -27.92 8.90 -3.70
C ALA A 24 -28.64 9.85 -4.67
N GLN A 25 -28.10 11.07 -4.87
CA GLN A 25 -28.76 12.14 -5.61
C GLN A 25 -29.09 11.80 -7.07
N PRO A 26 -28.19 11.20 -7.88
CA PRO A 26 -28.48 10.81 -9.26
C PRO A 26 -29.62 9.80 -9.36
N MET A 27 -29.73 8.93 -8.37
CA MET A 27 -30.74 7.87 -8.32
C MET A 27 -32.02 8.31 -7.61
N ARG A 28 -32.09 9.56 -7.13
CA ARG A 28 -33.19 10.12 -6.32
C ARG A 28 -33.52 9.25 -5.10
N ARG A 29 -32.50 8.66 -4.49
CA ARG A 29 -32.63 7.81 -3.29
C ARG A 29 -32.44 8.63 -2.03
N SER A 30 -32.95 8.12 -0.91
CA SER A 30 -32.59 8.67 0.40
C SER A 30 -31.17 8.25 0.79
N VAL A 31 -30.52 9.04 1.66
CA VAL A 31 -29.21 8.69 2.23
C VAL A 31 -29.26 7.33 2.95
N ALA A 32 -30.32 7.08 3.71
CA ALA A 32 -30.51 5.80 4.40
C ALA A 32 -30.59 4.63 3.41
N SER A 33 -31.39 4.77 2.35
CA SER A 33 -31.52 3.75 1.30
C SER A 33 -30.21 3.51 0.55
N GLN A 34 -29.39 4.56 0.37
CA GLN A 34 -28.08 4.42 -0.25
C GLN A 34 -27.10 3.65 0.63
N ILE A 35 -27.09 3.91 1.94
CA ILE A 35 -26.28 3.17 2.91
C ILE A 35 -26.71 1.70 2.96
N GLU A 36 -28.02 1.43 2.98
CA GLU A 36 -28.58 0.06 2.92
C GLU A 36 -28.15 -0.68 1.66
N TYR A 37 -28.18 0.01 0.51
CA TYR A 37 -27.72 -0.55 -0.75
C TYR A 37 -26.23 -0.94 -0.71
N TRP A 38 -25.36 -0.06 -0.21
CA TRP A 38 -23.93 -0.37 -0.05
C TRP A 38 -23.69 -1.55 0.89
N ALA A 39 -24.42 -1.62 2.02
CA ALA A 39 -24.30 -2.74 2.95
C ALA A 39 -24.72 -4.08 2.31
N THR A 40 -25.81 -4.05 1.52
CA THR A 40 -26.28 -5.23 0.78
C THR A 40 -25.27 -5.66 -0.29
N LEU A 41 -24.70 -4.70 -1.01
CA LEU A 41 -23.68 -4.95 -2.02
C LEU A 41 -22.42 -5.57 -1.40
N GLY A 42 -21.91 -5.00 -0.30
CA GLY A 42 -20.75 -5.54 0.41
C GLY A 42 -20.97 -6.99 0.84
N ARG A 43 -22.14 -7.28 1.43
CA ARG A 43 -22.50 -8.65 1.83
C ARG A 43 -22.56 -9.62 0.65
N ALA A 44 -23.12 -9.18 -0.48
CA ALA A 44 -23.19 -10.01 -1.68
C ALA A 44 -21.80 -10.31 -2.26
N LEU A 45 -20.88 -9.33 -2.20
CA LEU A 45 -19.50 -9.51 -2.65
C LEU A 45 -18.73 -10.49 -1.76
N GLU A 46 -18.91 -10.41 -0.43
CA GLU A 46 -18.32 -11.38 0.51
C GLU A 46 -18.84 -12.81 0.25
N GLN A 47 -20.15 -12.96 0.01
CA GLN A 47 -20.75 -14.25 -0.36
C GLN A 47 -20.25 -14.78 -1.70
N ALA A 48 -19.91 -13.89 -2.64
CA ALA A 48 -19.32 -14.24 -3.92
C ALA A 48 -17.83 -14.62 -3.82
N GLY A 49 -17.23 -14.55 -2.62
CA GLY A 49 -15.85 -14.98 -2.36
C GLY A 49 -14.81 -13.89 -2.53
N LEU A 50 -15.20 -12.61 -2.64
CA LEU A 50 -14.25 -11.52 -2.48
C LEU A 50 -13.82 -11.46 -1.01
N SER A 51 -12.57 -11.79 -0.74
CA SER A 51 -12.04 -11.74 0.63
C SER A 51 -12.15 -10.33 1.17
N THR A 52 -12.55 -10.19 2.43
CA THR A 52 -12.56 -8.90 3.13
C THR A 52 -11.19 -8.22 3.10
N GLN A 53 -10.11 -9.01 3.08
CA GLN A 53 -8.74 -8.50 2.94
C GLN A 53 -8.49 -7.91 1.54
N ASP A 54 -9.02 -8.52 0.49
CA ASP A 54 -8.89 -8.01 -0.87
C ASP A 54 -9.69 -6.72 -1.06
N SER A 55 -10.89 -6.64 -0.47
CA SER A 55 -11.69 -5.41 -0.45
C SER A 55 -10.96 -4.29 0.31
N GLN A 56 -10.36 -4.59 1.46
CA GLN A 56 -9.57 -3.61 2.22
C GLN A 56 -8.34 -3.15 1.44
N ALA A 57 -7.64 -4.07 0.78
CA ALA A 57 -6.49 -3.73 -0.05
C ALA A 57 -6.89 -2.84 -1.24
N LEU A 58 -8.06 -3.07 -1.83
CA LEU A 58 -8.60 -2.23 -2.89
C LEU A 58 -8.96 -0.82 -2.39
N ILE A 59 -9.67 -0.72 -1.26
CA ILE A 59 -10.03 0.56 -0.64
C ILE A 59 -8.76 1.35 -0.29
N ALA A 60 -7.76 0.70 0.32
CA ALA A 60 -6.50 1.35 0.67
C ALA A 60 -5.75 1.87 -0.56
N ARG A 61 -5.82 1.15 -1.70
CA ARG A 61 -5.24 1.60 -2.97
C ARG A 61 -5.98 2.81 -3.54
N GLU A 62 -7.31 2.80 -3.51
CA GLU A 62 -8.12 3.94 -3.97
C GLU A 62 -7.90 5.18 -3.11
N GLU A 63 -7.85 5.02 -1.79
CA GLU A 63 -7.53 6.11 -0.86
C GLU A 63 -6.10 6.62 -1.08
N SER A 64 -5.13 5.73 -1.27
CA SER A 64 -3.74 6.11 -1.58
C SER A 64 -3.64 6.84 -2.93
N ALA A 65 -4.41 6.42 -3.93
CA ALA A 65 -4.46 7.07 -5.23
C ALA A 65 -5.13 8.46 -5.14
N ALA A 66 -6.20 8.60 -4.36
CA ALA A 66 -6.84 9.89 -4.10
C ALA A 66 -5.89 10.86 -3.39
N ASN A 67 -5.17 10.39 -2.36
CA ASN A 67 -4.13 11.17 -1.71
C ASN A 67 -2.95 11.48 -2.65
N ALA A 68 -2.56 10.54 -3.53
CA ALA A 68 -1.50 10.78 -4.50
C ALA A 68 -1.89 11.83 -5.56
N VAL A 69 -3.17 11.93 -5.92
CA VAL A 69 -3.69 12.98 -6.80
C VAL A 69 -3.69 14.34 -6.09
N GLU A 70 -4.00 14.39 -4.79
CA GLU A 70 -3.82 15.61 -3.98
C GLU A 70 -2.33 16.00 -3.83
N VAL A 71 -1.42 15.01 -3.77
CA VAL A 71 0.04 15.19 -3.74
C VAL A 71 0.64 15.43 -5.14
N ASN A 72 -0.16 15.38 -6.22
CA ASN A 72 0.31 15.70 -7.58
C ASN A 72 0.49 17.21 -7.82
N VAL A 73 0.32 18.04 -6.79
CA VAL A 73 1.13 19.27 -6.67
C VAL A 73 2.53 18.78 -6.32
N GLN A 74 3.35 18.54 -7.35
CA GLN A 74 4.76 18.09 -7.30
C GLN A 74 5.32 18.11 -5.86
N PRO A 75 5.61 16.96 -5.22
CA PRO A 75 6.42 17.01 -4.02
C PRO A 75 7.76 17.60 -4.47
N THR A 76 7.95 18.88 -4.18
CA THR A 76 9.29 19.44 -4.10
C THR A 76 9.92 18.62 -3.00
N LEU A 77 10.66 17.58 -3.39
CA LEU A 77 11.47 16.83 -2.46
C LEU A 77 12.26 17.88 -1.68
N SER A 78 12.38 17.71 -0.37
CA SER A 78 13.23 18.64 0.38
C SER A 78 14.60 18.70 -0.31
N PRO A 79 15.23 19.87 -0.41
CA PRO A 79 16.47 20.04 -1.20
C PRO A 79 17.57 19.05 -0.79
N GLU A 80 17.54 18.60 0.46
CA GLU A 80 18.40 17.53 1.00
C GLU A 80 18.15 16.17 0.34
N LEU A 81 16.89 15.81 0.10
CA LEU A 81 16.50 14.55 -0.50
C LEU A 81 16.78 14.52 -2.01
N ASP A 82 16.63 15.66 -2.69
CA ASP A 82 17.06 15.82 -4.09
C ASP A 82 18.58 15.69 -4.23
N ALA A 83 19.33 16.34 -3.33
CA ALA A 83 20.79 16.21 -3.30
C ALA A 83 21.22 14.75 -3.04
N LEU A 84 20.54 14.05 -2.12
CA LEU A 84 20.79 12.64 -1.84
C LEU A 84 20.48 11.75 -3.05
N HIS A 85 19.35 11.98 -3.71
CA HIS A 85 18.95 11.24 -4.91
C HIS A 85 19.98 11.40 -6.02
N GLY A 86 20.41 12.64 -6.29
CA GLY A 86 21.47 12.94 -7.25
C GLY A 86 22.79 12.25 -6.92
N HIS A 87 23.17 12.22 -5.64
CA HIS A 87 24.37 11.53 -5.18
C HIS A 87 24.31 10.02 -5.42
N VAL A 88 23.16 9.39 -5.13
CA VAL A 88 22.95 7.95 -5.35
C VAL A 88 23.03 7.61 -6.84
N LEU A 89 22.42 8.42 -7.71
CA LEU A 89 22.49 8.23 -9.16
C LEU A 89 23.92 8.41 -9.68
N ALA A 90 24.64 9.43 -9.23
CA ALA A 90 26.04 9.64 -9.59
C ALA A 90 26.92 8.46 -9.16
N LEU A 91 26.69 7.92 -7.94
CA LEU A 91 27.41 6.77 -7.44
C LEU A 91 27.10 5.50 -8.26
N ALA A 92 25.84 5.30 -8.66
CA ALA A 92 25.43 4.19 -9.53
C ALA A 92 26.08 4.29 -10.92
N GLN A 93 26.12 5.49 -11.51
CA GLN A 93 26.75 5.74 -12.82
C GLN A 93 28.27 5.64 -12.78
N SER A 94 28.89 6.01 -11.66
CA SER A 94 30.36 5.96 -11.48
C SER A 94 30.93 4.54 -11.44
N GLY A 95 30.09 3.50 -11.32
CA GLY A 95 30.53 2.11 -11.20
C GLY A 95 31.20 1.78 -9.86
N ALA A 96 31.29 2.73 -8.92
CA ALA A 96 31.90 2.53 -7.60
C ALA A 96 31.24 1.40 -6.80
N LEU A 97 29.91 1.24 -6.94
CA LEU A 97 29.18 0.14 -6.32
C LEU A 97 29.62 -1.23 -6.86
N ALA A 98 29.83 -1.32 -8.18
CA ALA A 98 30.27 -2.55 -8.83
C ALA A 98 31.71 -2.91 -8.42
N GLU A 99 32.61 -1.93 -8.32
CA GLU A 99 33.97 -2.16 -7.81
C GLU A 99 33.96 -2.62 -6.35
N ARG A 100 33.14 -2.00 -5.50
CA ARG A 100 33.02 -2.41 -4.10
C ARG A 100 32.44 -3.82 -3.95
N ALA A 101 31.48 -4.19 -4.81
CA ALA A 101 30.95 -5.55 -4.87
C ALA A 101 32.03 -6.57 -5.27
N LYS A 102 32.87 -6.27 -6.27
CA LYS A 102 33.98 -7.16 -6.68
C LYS A 102 34.98 -7.37 -5.54
N VAL A 103 35.35 -6.32 -4.83
CA VAL A 103 36.25 -6.40 -3.66
C VAL A 103 35.63 -7.27 -2.57
N ALA A 104 34.37 -7.06 -2.22
CA ALA A 104 33.67 -7.87 -1.21
C ALA A 104 33.58 -9.36 -1.60
N VAL A 105 33.36 -9.66 -2.88
CA VAL A 105 33.36 -11.04 -3.39
C VAL A 105 34.75 -11.66 -3.32
N ALA A 106 35.81 -10.91 -3.65
CA ALA A 106 37.19 -11.39 -3.56
C ALA A 106 37.60 -11.67 -2.10
N GLU A 107 37.24 -10.79 -1.17
CA GLU A 107 37.48 -10.97 0.26
C GLU A 107 36.75 -12.20 0.82
N ASN A 108 35.46 -12.37 0.47
CA ASN A 108 34.70 -13.54 0.89
C ASN A 108 35.24 -14.83 0.29
N ARG A 109 35.70 -14.80 -0.98
CA ARG A 109 36.34 -15.94 -1.63
C ARG A 109 37.67 -16.30 -0.95
N ALA A 110 38.48 -15.31 -0.57
CA ALA A 110 39.72 -15.52 0.16
C ALA A 110 39.48 -16.13 1.56
N LYS A 111 38.42 -15.70 2.25
CA LYS A 111 37.98 -16.29 3.53
C LYS A 111 37.42 -17.71 3.38
N ALA A 112 36.80 -18.02 2.23
CA ALA A 112 36.21 -19.32 1.94
C ALA A 112 37.19 -20.36 1.36
N ALA A 113 38.41 -19.97 0.99
CA ALA A 113 39.41 -20.91 0.48
C ALA A 113 39.82 -21.91 1.57
N PRO A 114 39.76 -23.24 1.30
CA PRO A 114 40.04 -24.25 2.31
C PRO A 114 41.52 -24.21 2.72
N ARG A 115 41.74 -24.17 4.02
CA ARG A 115 43.02 -24.37 4.70
C ARG A 115 43.66 -25.65 4.15
N ALA A 116 44.68 -25.51 3.30
CA ALA A 116 45.38 -26.61 2.66
C ALA A 116 45.85 -27.62 3.72
N ARG A 117 45.16 -28.77 3.84
CA ARG A 117 45.65 -29.93 4.57
C ARG A 117 46.75 -30.54 3.73
N GLY A 118 47.99 -30.17 4.06
CA GLY A 118 49.17 -30.79 3.52
C GLY A 118 49.28 -32.27 3.93
N ARG A 119 49.89 -33.00 2.99
CA ARG A 119 50.83 -34.12 3.16
C ARG A 119 50.28 -35.51 3.46
N ASN A 120 50.31 -36.35 2.41
CA ASN A 120 50.95 -37.67 2.30
C ASN A 120 51.17 -38.50 3.58
N ALA A 121 50.52 -39.67 3.64
CA ALA A 121 51.11 -40.92 4.12
C ALA A 121 50.19 -42.12 3.80
N ALA A 122 50.62 -42.99 2.88
CA ALA A 122 50.38 -44.43 2.85
C ALA A 122 51.39 -45.06 1.88
#